data_AF-A0A7J9QA66-F1
#
_entry.id   AF-A0A7J9QA66-F1
#
_cell.length_a   1.000
_cell.length_b   1.000
_cell.length_c   1.000
_cell.angle_alpha   90.00
_cell.angle_beta   90.00
_cell.angle_gamma   90.00
#
_symmetry.space_group_name_H-M   'P 1'
#
loop_
_entity.id
_entity.type
_entity.pdbx_description
1 polymer ?
#
loop_
_entity_poly.entity_id
_entity_poly.type
_entity_poly.pdbx_seq_one_letter_code
_entity_poly.pdbx_strand_id
1 'polypeptide(L)'
;MRNDERFEIERAFDLLPHVVGASWTAIWFRMQGIRKPTVEEFREKTLEYLKMIEPVFESFPKNEEFDAINKYIDSRKKQEYEKIISGENKEIEKRYDRYVDYG
;
A
#
# COMPACT_ATOMS: atom_id res chain seq x y z
N MET A 1 -14.30 -16.59 11.04
CA MET A 1 -13.32 -16.43 9.95
C MET A 1 -12.17 -17.36 10.23
N ARG A 2 -11.76 -18.16 9.25
CA ARG A 2 -10.66 -19.12 9.41
C ARG A 2 -9.33 -18.38 9.33
N ASN A 3 -8.27 -18.97 9.88
CA ASN A 3 -6.96 -18.33 9.94
C ASN A 3 -6.28 -18.19 8.56
N ASP A 4 -6.60 -19.08 7.63
CA ASP A 4 -6.13 -19.08 6.24
C ASP A 4 -6.67 -17.88 5.44
N GLU A 5 -7.95 -17.55 5.59
CA GLU A 5 -8.58 -16.39 4.94
C GLU A 5 -7.95 -15.06 5.39
N ARG A 6 -7.57 -14.95 6.68
CA ARG A 6 -6.86 -13.78 7.21
C ARG A 6 -5.44 -13.69 6.65
N PHE A 7 -4.75 -14.83 6.58
CA PHE A 7 -3.36 -14.90 6.15
C PHE A 7 -3.16 -14.34 4.73
N GLU A 8 -4.03 -14.68 3.78
CA GLU A 8 -3.88 -14.18 2.41
C GLU A 8 -4.18 -12.67 2.31
N ILE A 9 -5.08 -12.14 3.13
CA ILE A 9 -5.30 -10.69 3.23
C ILE A 9 -4.11 -9.99 3.87
N GLU A 10 -3.53 -10.54 4.95
CA GLU A 10 -2.32 -10.00 5.58
C GLU A 10 -1.18 -9.94 4.57
N ARG A 11 -0.94 -11.05 3.88
CA ARG A 11 0.06 -11.15 2.83
C ARG A 11 -0.17 -10.12 1.71
N ALA A 12 -1.42 -9.90 1.30
CA ALA A 12 -1.72 -8.89 0.29
C ALA A 12 -1.32 -7.48 0.76
N PHE A 13 -1.67 -7.10 2.00
CA PHE A 13 -1.27 -5.81 2.57
C PHE A 13 0.25 -5.71 2.82
N ASP A 14 0.94 -6.82 3.03
CA ASP A 14 2.40 -6.88 3.16
C ASP A 14 3.14 -6.84 1.79
N LEU A 15 2.43 -6.85 0.65
CA LEU A 15 3.05 -6.90 -0.68
C LEU A 15 2.60 -5.77 -1.60
N LEU A 16 1.30 -5.47 -1.61
CA LEU A 16 0.68 -4.50 -2.52
C LEU A 16 1.21 -3.08 -2.36
N PRO A 17 1.50 -2.54 -1.16
CA PRO A 17 2.10 -1.21 -1.02
C PRO A 17 3.41 -1.07 -1.79
N HIS A 18 4.22 -2.13 -1.85
CA HIS A 18 5.54 -2.11 -2.47
C HIS A 18 5.43 -2.28 -4.00
N VAL A 19 4.57 -3.22 -4.43
CA VAL A 19 4.40 -3.55 -5.84
C VAL A 19 3.58 -2.50 -6.58
N VAL A 20 2.42 -2.11 -6.04
CA VAL A 20 1.52 -1.15 -6.69
C VAL A 20 1.86 0.28 -6.26
N GLY A 21 2.11 0.53 -4.98
CA GLY A 21 2.43 1.88 -4.49
C GLY A 21 3.84 2.34 -4.91
N ALA A 22 4.87 1.76 -4.29
CA ALA A 22 6.25 2.26 -4.41
C ALA A 22 6.82 2.08 -5.82
N SER A 23 6.55 0.96 -6.48
CA SER A 23 7.13 0.71 -7.82
C SER A 23 6.59 1.67 -8.88
N TRP A 24 5.30 2.00 -8.82
CA TRP A 24 4.69 2.98 -9.74
C TRP A 24 5.11 4.40 -9.39
N THR A 25 5.22 4.73 -8.10
CA THR A 25 5.78 6.01 -7.63
C THR A 25 7.17 6.24 -8.17
N ALA A 26 8.05 5.24 -8.06
CA ALA A 26 9.41 5.32 -8.57
C ALA A 26 9.44 5.64 -10.07
N ILE A 27 8.71 4.87 -10.90
CA ILE A 27 8.67 5.12 -12.35
C ILE A 27 8.07 6.49 -12.66
N TRP A 28 7.02 6.90 -11.96
CA TRP A 28 6.43 8.23 -12.15
C TRP A 28 7.45 9.35 -11.89
N PHE A 29 8.13 9.33 -10.74
CA PHE A 29 9.16 10.33 -10.45
C PHE A 29 10.30 10.30 -11.47
N ARG A 30 10.73 9.12 -11.95
CA ARG A 30 11.74 9.03 -13.03
C ARG A 30 11.26 9.69 -14.31
N MET A 31 10.01 9.44 -14.71
CA MET A 31 9.43 10.04 -15.91
C MET A 31 9.27 11.56 -15.78
N GLN A 32 9.05 12.07 -14.57
CA GLN A 32 9.02 13.50 -14.28
C GLN A 32 10.42 14.13 -14.10
N GLY A 33 11.50 13.33 -14.14
CA GLY A 33 12.86 13.80 -13.90
C GLY A 33 13.16 14.14 -12.43
N ILE A 34 12.30 13.74 -11.49
CA ILE A 34 12.44 14.03 -10.06
C ILE A 34 13.40 13.01 -9.44
N ARG A 35 14.65 13.41 -9.16
CA ARG A 35 15.67 12.47 -8.62
C ARG A 35 15.68 12.35 -7.10
N LYS A 36 15.33 13.42 -6.39
CA LYS A 36 15.37 13.51 -4.92
C LYS A 36 14.06 14.08 -4.39
N PRO A 37 12.93 13.35 -4.52
CA PRO A 37 11.71 13.74 -3.82
C PRO A 37 11.98 13.72 -2.32
N THR A 38 11.17 14.43 -1.52
CA THR A 38 11.19 14.21 -0.08
C THR A 38 10.60 12.84 0.25
N VAL A 39 10.87 12.34 1.46
CA VAL A 39 10.28 11.07 1.90
C VAL A 39 8.76 11.18 2.01
N GLU A 40 8.24 12.35 2.41
CA GLU A 40 6.81 12.63 2.46
C GLU A 40 6.18 12.59 1.06
N GLU A 41 6.79 13.24 0.06
CA GLU A 41 6.31 13.19 -1.33
C GLU A 41 6.27 11.75 -1.86
N PHE A 42 7.27 10.94 -1.52
CA PHE A 42 7.32 9.53 -1.91
C PHE A 42 6.21 8.71 -1.23
N ARG A 43 5.96 8.92 0.06
CA ARG A 43 4.89 8.24 0.80
C ARG A 43 3.51 8.61 0.28
N GLU A 44 3.26 9.90 0.07
CA GLU A 44 1.99 10.40 -0.47
C GLU A 44 1.70 9.82 -1.85
N LYS A 45 2.69 9.85 -2.76
CA LYS A 45 2.55 9.27 -4.10
C LYS A 45 2.39 7.76 -4.07
N THR A 46 3.08 7.07 -3.15
CA THR A 46 2.91 5.63 -2.92
C THR A 46 1.49 5.31 -2.51
N LEU A 47 0.92 6.07 -1.59
CA LEU A 47 -0.46 5.90 -1.14
C LEU A 47 -1.47 6.22 -2.26
N GLU A 48 -1.21 7.25 -3.07
CA GLU A 48 -2.03 7.58 -4.24
C GLU A 48 -2.17 6.39 -5.19
N TYR A 49 -1.05 5.75 -5.56
CA TYR A 49 -1.06 4.57 -6.42
C TYR A 49 -1.69 3.35 -5.75
N LEU A 50 -1.42 3.12 -4.46
CA LEU A 50 -2.04 2.01 -3.73
C LEU A 50 -3.58 2.16 -3.67
N LYS A 51 -4.10 3.38 -3.53
CA LYS A 51 -5.55 3.63 -3.53
C LYS A 51 -6.22 3.31 -4.87
N MET A 52 -5.47 3.25 -5.98
CA MET A 52 -6.05 2.87 -7.28
C MET A 52 -6.56 1.42 -7.31
N ILE A 53 -6.12 0.57 -6.38
CA ILE A 53 -6.60 -0.82 -6.26
C ILE A 53 -7.64 -1.01 -5.14
N GLU A 54 -8.18 0.07 -4.57
CA GLU A 54 -9.30 -0.01 -3.62
C GLU A 54 -10.49 -0.86 -4.09
N PRO A 55 -10.86 -0.89 -5.39
CA PRO A 55 -11.92 -1.78 -5.86
C PRO A 55 -11.68 -3.27 -5.54
N VAL A 56 -10.42 -3.72 -5.39
CA VAL A 56 -10.09 -5.08 -4.96
C VAL A 56 -10.43 -5.28 -3.48
N PHE A 57 -10.17 -4.29 -2.63
CA PHE A 57 -10.49 -4.35 -1.20
C PHE A 57 -12.00 -4.27 -0.94
N GLU A 58 -12.75 -3.77 -1.92
CA GLU A 58 -14.20 -3.58 -1.85
C GLU A 58 -14.98 -4.61 -2.68
N SER A 59 -14.30 -5.63 -3.21
CA SER A 59 -14.89 -6.55 -4.19
C SER A 59 -15.84 -7.60 -3.60
N PHE A 60 -15.79 -7.83 -2.28
CA PHE A 60 -16.66 -8.83 -1.65
C PHE A 60 -18.10 -8.32 -1.47
N PRO A 61 -19.12 -9.21 -1.54
CA PRO A 61 -20.52 -8.84 -1.33
C PRO A 61 -20.75 -8.13 0.02
N LYS A 62 -21.71 -7.20 0.06
CA LYS A 62 -22.10 -6.46 1.27
C LYS A 62 -23.32 -7.10 1.94
N ASN A 63 -23.20 -8.36 2.35
CA ASN A 63 -24.25 -9.09 3.06
C ASN A 63 -23.69 -9.68 4.39
N GLU A 64 -24.55 -10.27 5.22
CA GLU A 64 -24.18 -10.78 6.55
C GLU A 64 -23.08 -11.85 6.52
N GLU A 65 -23.03 -12.67 5.46
CA GLU A 65 -22.02 -13.74 5.31
C GLU A 65 -20.60 -13.17 5.17
N PHE A 66 -20.45 -12.02 4.50
CA PHE A 66 -19.15 -11.39 4.20
C PHE A 66 -18.80 -10.23 5.14
N ASP A 67 -19.68 -9.85 6.07
CA ASP A 67 -19.49 -8.70 6.96
C ASP A 67 -18.18 -8.79 7.76
N ALA A 68 -17.85 -9.99 8.28
CA ALA A 68 -16.63 -10.19 9.07
C ALA A 68 -15.34 -9.97 8.25
N ILE A 69 -15.30 -10.45 6.99
CA ILE A 69 -14.11 -10.28 6.14
C ILE A 69 -14.00 -8.85 5.62
N ASN A 70 -15.12 -8.22 5.26
CA ASN A 70 -15.15 -6.81 4.84
C ASN A 70 -14.61 -5.88 5.94
N LYS A 71 -15.07 -6.07 7.19
CA LYS A 71 -14.57 -5.31 8.34
C LYS A 71 -13.08 -5.51 8.58
N TYR A 72 -12.59 -6.73 8.41
CA TYR A 72 -11.18 -7.04 8.56
C TYR A 72 -10.32 -6.38 7.46
N ILE A 73 -10.73 -6.49 6.20
CA ILE A 73 -10.04 -5.83 5.07
C ILE A 73 -10.01 -4.31 5.27
N ASP A 74 -11.13 -3.69 5.66
CA ASP A 74 -11.18 -2.25 5.91
C ASP A 74 -10.25 -1.82 7.07
N SER A 75 -10.21 -2.60 8.14
CA SER A 75 -9.29 -2.37 9.26
C SER A 75 -7.82 -2.46 8.81
N ARG A 76 -7.47 -3.50 8.04
CA ARG A 76 -6.11 -3.69 7.52
C ARG A 76 -5.71 -2.59 6.55
N LYS A 77 -6.61 -2.20 5.64
CA LYS A 77 -6.44 -1.08 4.71
C LYS A 77 -6.08 0.21 5.46
N LYS A 78 -6.88 0.57 6.46
CA LYS A 78 -6.66 1.79 7.25
C LYS A 78 -5.33 1.76 8.01
N GLN A 79 -4.99 0.63 8.63
CA GLN A 79 -3.70 0.45 9.29
C GLN A 79 -2.53 0.61 8.33
N GLU A 80 -2.64 0.03 7.13
CA GLU A 80 -1.56 0.09 6.14
C GLU A 80 -1.38 1.50 5.60
N TYR A 81 -2.47 2.21 5.34
CA TYR A 81 -2.42 3.61 4.91
C TYR A 81 -1.75 4.50 5.95
N GLU A 82 -2.10 4.32 7.23
CA GLU A 82 -1.50 5.07 8.33
C GLU A 82 0.01 4.80 8.40
N LYS A 83 0.42 3.53 8.36
CA LYS A 83 1.84 3.16 8.40
C LYS A 83 2.66 3.75 7.26
N ILE A 84 2.09 3.85 6.06
CA ILE A 84 2.78 4.46 4.92
C ILE A 84 3.00 5.95 5.18
N ILE A 85 1.98 6.68 5.64
CA ILE A 85 2.06 8.13 5.85
C ILE A 85 2.90 8.48 7.08
N SER A 86 2.78 7.72 8.17
CA SER A 86 3.55 7.93 9.40
C SER A 86 5.02 7.48 9.31
N GLY A 87 5.40 6.78 8.22
CA GLY A 87 6.75 6.25 8.04
C GLY A 87 7.05 4.96 8.81
N GLU A 88 6.01 4.28 9.30
CA GLU A 88 6.14 2.99 9.99
C GLU A 88 6.22 1.79 9.03
N ASN A 89 5.90 1.97 7.75
CA ASN A 89 6.10 0.92 6.74
C ASN A 89 7.57 0.85 6.29
N LYS A 90 8.37 0.04 6.99
CA LYS A 90 9.81 -0.16 6.75
C LYS A 90 10.18 -0.55 5.32
N GLU A 91 9.32 -1.29 4.62
CA GLU A 91 9.64 -1.69 3.24
C GLU A 91 9.42 -0.52 2.28
N ILE A 92 8.45 0.38 2.52
CA ILE A 92 8.34 1.63 1.76
C ILE A 92 9.52 2.55 2.01
N GLU A 93 9.94 2.71 3.26
CA GLU A 93 11.13 3.52 3.60
C GLU A 93 12.39 3.01 2.88
N LYS A 94 12.60 1.68 2.91
CA LYS A 94 13.70 1.05 2.18
C LYS A 94 13.63 1.27 0.66
N ARG A 95 12.42 1.35 0.09
CA ARG A 95 12.22 1.63 -1.35
C ARG A 95 12.51 3.08 -1.68
N TYR A 96 12.17 4.01 -0.79
CA TYR A 96 12.57 5.41 -0.91
C TYR A 96 14.10 5.55 -0.87
N ASP A 97 14.78 4.95 0.12
CA ASP A 97 16.25 4.98 0.21
C ASP A 97 16.88 4.45 -1.08
N ARG A 98 16.40 3.30 -1.56
CA ARG A 98 16.85 2.72 -2.83
C ARG A 98 16.55 3.63 -4.03
N TYR A 99 15.43 4.33 -4.03
CA TYR A 99 15.10 5.23 -5.12
C TYR A 99 16.10 6.39 -5.21
N VAL A 100 16.44 6.99 -4.07
CA VAL A 100 17.36 8.13 -3.97
C VAL A 100 18.82 7.71 -4.18
N ASP A 101 19.23 6.57 -3.65
CA ASP A 101 20.61 6.06 -3.75
C ASP A 101 20.99 5.64 -5.18
N TYR A 102 20.03 5.03 -5.90
CA TYR A 102 20.20 4.65 -7.30
C TYR A 102 19.64 5.74 -8.25
N GLY A 103 19.35 6.92 -7.68
CA GLY A 103 18.76 8.18 -8.21
C GLY A 103 19.55 8.94 -9.24
#